data_AF-A0A9W6NQ42-F1
#
_entry.id   AF-A0A9W6NQ42-F1
#
_cell.length_a   1.000
_cell.length_b   1.000
_cell.length_c   1.000
_cell.angle_alpha   90.00
_cell.angle_beta   90.00
_cell.angle_gamma   90.00
#
_symmetry.space_group_name_H-M   'P 1'
#
loop_
_entity.id
_entity.type
_entity.pdbx_description
1 polymer ?
#
loop_
_entity_poly.entity_id
_entity_poly.type
_entity_poly.pdbx_seq_one_letter_code
_entity_poly.pdbx_strand_id
1 'polypeptide(L)'
;MTIPDGTTLQAGTTATKTWRLRNCGTTDWSGLTAVRVDGGFGPDRFAVPATAPGAVRDLSTTVIAPATAGHYRSTYRLQAADGHYADNSFWVDINVNAPTVNRQAVTSYD
;
A
#
# COMPACT_ATOMS: atom_id res chain seq x y z
N MET A 1 13.08 -2.44 -0.12
CA MET A 1 12.63 -2.03 -1.47
C MET A 1 11.34 -1.26 -1.29
N THR A 2 11.33 0.03 -1.63
CA THR A 2 10.12 0.85 -1.71
C THR A 2 9.60 0.76 -3.14
N ILE A 3 8.32 0.47 -3.35
CA ILE A 3 7.72 0.51 -4.69
C ILE A 3 7.29 1.95 -5.04
N PRO A 4 7.83 2.59 -6.09
CA PRO A 4 7.28 3.82 -6.64
C PRO A 4 5.84 3.66 -7.12
N ASP A 5 5.11 4.76 -7.26
CA ASP A 5 3.77 4.73 -7.86
C ASP A 5 3.84 4.30 -9.33
N GLY A 6 2.84 3.54 -9.78
CA GLY A 6 2.78 3.00 -11.14
C GLY A 6 3.72 1.83 -11.41
N THR A 7 4.46 1.34 -10.39
CA THR A 7 5.33 0.16 -10.53
C THR A 7 4.54 -1.02 -11.05
N THR A 8 5.08 -1.74 -12.03
CA THR A 8 4.47 -2.98 -12.53
C THR A 8 4.98 -4.17 -11.72
N LEU A 9 4.05 -4.95 -11.16
CA LEU A 9 4.32 -6.18 -10.40
C LEU A 9 3.67 -7.38 -11.06
N GLN A 10 4.29 -8.56 -10.91
CA GLN A 10 3.64 -9.83 -11.26
C GLN A 10 2.50 -10.11 -10.29
N ALA A 11 1.41 -10.68 -10.80
CA ALA A 11 0.31 -11.18 -9.98
C ALA A 11 0.84 -12.03 -8.80
N GLY A 12 0.31 -11.78 -7.60
CA GLY A 12 0.73 -12.48 -6.37
C GLY A 12 2.06 -12.01 -5.76
N THR A 13 2.78 -11.06 -6.36
CA THR A 13 4.02 -10.52 -5.80
C THR A 13 3.76 -9.80 -4.49
N THR A 14 4.48 -10.18 -3.44
CA THR A 14 4.53 -9.42 -2.18
C THR A 14 5.52 -8.27 -2.32
N ALA A 15 5.10 -7.05 -1.98
CA ALA A 15 5.94 -5.87 -2.03
C ALA A 15 5.74 -4.98 -0.80
N THR A 16 6.77 -4.24 -0.41
CA THR A 16 6.70 -3.22 0.65
C THR A 16 6.59 -1.83 0.03
N LYS A 17 5.55 -1.10 0.39
CA LYS A 17 5.42 0.34 0.11
C LYS A 17 5.89 1.11 1.33
N THR A 18 6.72 2.12 1.10
CA THR A 18 7.19 3.04 2.13
C THR A 18 6.93 4.46 1.67
N TRP A 19 6.42 5.30 2.56
CA TRP A 19 6.19 6.72 2.34
C TRP A 19 6.97 7.51 3.38
N ARG A 20 7.63 8.58 2.95
CA ARG A 20 8.26 9.55 3.85
C ARG A 20 7.31 10.72 4.06
N LEU A 21 6.66 10.78 5.22
CA LEU A 21 5.61 11.75 5.52
C LEU A 21 6.04 12.69 6.64
N ARG A 22 5.59 13.94 6.57
CA ARG A 22 5.80 14.94 7.63
C ARG A 22 4.50 15.13 8.42
N ASN A 23 4.60 15.18 9.75
CA ASN A 23 3.50 15.64 10.58
C ASN A 23 3.37 17.16 10.47
N CYS A 24 2.45 17.62 9.62
CA CYS A 24 2.13 19.04 9.46
C CYS A 24 1.00 19.51 10.39
N GLY A 25 0.50 18.64 11.28
CA GLY A 25 -0.51 18.99 12.27
C GLY A 25 0.09 19.56 13.55
N THR A 26 -0.75 19.73 14.57
CA THR A 26 -0.38 20.27 15.90
C THR A 26 -0.32 19.21 16.99
N THR A 27 -0.76 17.98 16.72
CA THR A 27 -0.78 16.85 17.66
C THR A 27 0.15 15.74 17.20
N ASP A 28 0.67 14.97 18.17
CA ASP A 28 1.54 13.81 17.90
C ASP A 28 0.73 12.66 17.27
N TRP A 29 1.37 11.87 16.40
CA TRP A 29 0.74 10.70 15.77
C TRP A 29 0.62 9.46 16.69
N SER A 30 0.88 9.59 17.99
CA SER A 30 0.72 8.53 18.98
C SER A 30 -0.73 8.03 19.01
N GLY A 31 -0.90 6.73 18.80
CA GLY A 31 -2.21 6.08 18.78
C GLY A 31 -2.98 6.26 17.46
N LEU A 32 -2.39 6.91 16.45
CA LEU A 32 -3.00 6.94 15.12
C LEU A 32 -2.83 5.59 14.41
N THR A 33 -3.76 5.31 13.49
CA THR A 33 -3.72 4.16 12.59
C THR A 33 -3.85 4.63 11.15
N ALA A 34 -3.13 4.02 10.22
CA ALA A 34 -3.37 4.25 8.80
C ALA A 34 -4.51 3.34 8.36
N VAL A 35 -5.58 3.92 7.79
CA VAL A 35 -6.80 3.21 7.41
C VAL A 35 -7.03 3.40 5.92
N ARG A 36 -7.32 2.30 5.20
CA ARG A 36 -7.71 2.35 3.80
C ARG A 36 -9.12 2.92 3.71
N VAL A 37 -9.25 4.03 3.00
CA VAL A 37 -10.52 4.74 2.80
C VAL A 37 -11.09 4.56 1.40
N ASP A 38 -10.27 4.09 0.45
CA ASP A 38 -10.67 3.78 -0.92
C ASP A 38 -9.75 2.70 -1.54
N GLY A 39 -10.28 1.97 -2.53
CA GLY A 39 -9.62 0.84 -3.16
C GLY A 39 -9.83 -0.50 -2.42
N GLY A 40 -9.46 -1.58 -3.11
CA GLY A 40 -9.76 -2.96 -2.67
C GLY A 40 -8.54 -3.86 -2.45
N PHE A 41 -7.31 -3.33 -2.38
CA PHE A 41 -6.11 -4.14 -2.20
C PHE A 41 -5.18 -3.61 -1.10
N GLY A 42 -4.23 -4.45 -0.66
CA GLY A 42 -3.41 -4.17 0.51
C GLY A 42 -4.17 -4.38 1.84
N PRO A 43 -3.58 -4.00 2.98
CA PRO A 43 -4.26 -4.13 4.27
C PRO A 43 -5.28 -3.03 4.48
N ASP A 44 -6.36 -3.33 5.21
CA ASP A 44 -7.37 -2.35 5.59
C ASP A 44 -6.82 -1.32 6.58
N ARG A 45 -5.91 -1.76 7.47
CA ARG A 45 -5.30 -0.93 8.51
C ARG A 45 -3.86 -1.34 8.77
N PHE A 46 -3.00 -0.39 9.15
CA PHE A 46 -1.66 -0.69 9.66
C PHE A 46 -1.16 0.36 10.66
N ALA A 47 -0.19 -0.04 11.48
CA ALA A 47 0.32 0.78 12.58
C ALA A 47 1.08 2.02 12.08
N VAL A 48 0.92 3.13 12.79
CA VAL A 48 1.61 4.39 12.53
C VAL A 48 2.58 4.66 13.68
N PRO A 49 3.87 4.90 13.40
CA PRO A 49 4.82 5.28 14.43
C PRO A 49 4.49 6.67 15.00
N ALA A 50 4.63 6.82 16.32
CA ALA A 50 4.56 8.13 16.99
C ALA A 50 5.50 9.13 16.30
N THR A 51 4.98 10.31 16.01
CA THR A 51 5.67 11.33 15.21
C THR A 51 5.20 12.71 15.67
N ALA A 52 6.12 13.47 16.25
CA ALA A 52 5.84 14.79 16.79
C ALA A 52 5.48 15.80 15.68
N PRO A 53 4.73 16.86 15.99
CA PRO A 53 4.50 17.98 15.08
C PRO A 53 5.80 18.49 14.45
N GLY A 54 5.79 18.69 13.14
CA GLY A 54 6.93 19.14 12.35
C GLY A 54 7.94 18.05 11.97
N ALA A 55 7.92 16.88 12.62
CA ALA A 55 8.84 15.78 12.36
C ALA A 55 8.47 14.98 11.10
N VAL A 56 9.45 14.28 10.54
CA VAL A 56 9.31 13.41 9.36
C VAL A 56 9.49 11.96 9.77
N ARG A 57 8.67 11.07 9.24
CA ARG A 57 8.73 9.63 9.51
C ARG A 57 8.44 8.81 8.27
N ASP A 58 9.11 7.67 8.18
CA ASP A 58 8.83 6.67 7.16
C ASP A 58 7.74 5.73 7.68
N LEU A 59 6.63 5.64 6.94
CA LEU A 59 5.55 4.67 7.15
C LEU A 59 5.70 3.57 6.12
N SER A 60 5.50 2.32 6.52
CA SER A 60 5.58 1.19 5.58
C SER A 60 4.42 0.23 5.75
N THR A 61 4.02 -0.40 4.65
CA THR A 61 3.06 -1.49 4.65
C THR A 61 3.43 -2.53 3.60
N THR A 62 3.03 -3.78 3.84
CA THR A 62 3.20 -4.88 2.88
C THR A 62 1.90 -5.08 2.11
N VAL A 63 2.01 -5.16 0.80
CA VAL A 63 0.90 -5.44 -0.11
C VAL A 63 1.19 -6.69 -0.95
N ILE A 64 0.14 -7.39 -1.34
CA ILE A 64 0.21 -8.49 -2.30
C ILE A 64 -0.48 -8.01 -3.58
N ALA A 65 0.23 -8.07 -4.71
CA ALA A 65 -0.32 -7.73 -6.01
C ALA A 65 -1.52 -8.66 -6.33
N PRO A 66 -2.69 -8.11 -6.71
CA PRO A 66 -3.85 -8.90 -7.09
C PRO A 66 -3.58 -9.98 -8.15
N ALA A 67 -4.44 -10.99 -8.23
CA ALA A 67 -4.27 -12.09 -9.18
C ALA A 67 -4.59 -11.69 -10.63
N THR A 68 -5.42 -10.65 -10.81
CA THR A 68 -5.86 -10.19 -12.13
C THR A 68 -4.98 -9.04 -12.61
N ALA A 69 -4.66 -9.04 -13.90
CA ALA A 69 -3.94 -7.93 -14.51
C ALA A 69 -4.80 -6.66 -14.50
N GLY A 70 -4.17 -5.51 -14.25
CA GLY A 70 -4.89 -4.24 -14.18
C GLY A 70 -4.12 -3.16 -13.42
N HIS A 71 -4.71 -1.97 -13.37
CA HIS A 71 -4.25 -0.88 -12.52
C HIS A 71 -4.96 -0.96 -11.17
N TYR A 72 -4.20 -0.81 -10.09
CA TYR A 72 -4.71 -0.90 -8.73
C TYR A 72 -4.21 0.28 -7.90
N ARG A 73 -5.16 0.98 -7.29
CA ARG A 73 -4.89 2.03 -6.30
C ARG A 73 -5.62 1.77 -4.97
N SER A 74 -4.95 2.07 -3.87
CA SER A 74 -5.53 2.02 -2.53
C SER A 74 -5.07 3.24 -1.75
N THR A 75 -6.04 3.99 -1.24
CA THR A 75 -5.82 5.29 -0.60
C THR A 75 -6.01 5.15 0.89
N TYR A 76 -5.10 5.74 1.66
CA TYR A 76 -5.02 5.67 3.10
C TYR A 76 -5.08 7.07 3.71
N ARG A 77 -5.68 7.15 4.90
CA ARG A 77 -5.64 8.34 5.79
C ARG A 77 -5.24 7.92 7.19
N LEU A 78 -4.60 8.82 7.92
CA LEU A 78 -4.35 8.62 9.34
C LEU A 78 -5.65 8.87 10.10
N GLN A 79 -6.01 7.96 11.00
CA GLN A 79 -7.20 8.03 11.85
C GLN A 79 -6.79 8.01 13.33
N ALA A 80 -7.37 8.90 14.12
CA ALA A 80 -7.24 8.92 15.58
C ALA A 80 -8.16 7.91 16.25
N ALA A 81 -7.91 7.63 17.54
CA ALA A 81 -8.67 6.64 18.30
C ALA A 81 -10.16 6.99 18.47
N ASP A 82 -10.49 8.28 18.39
CA ASP A 82 -11.85 8.82 18.40
C ASP A 82 -12.55 8.75 17.03
N GLY A 83 -11.85 8.25 16.00
CA GLY A 83 -12.37 8.06 14.65
C GLY A 83 -12.14 9.22 13.69
N HIS A 84 -11.59 10.36 14.14
CA HIS A 84 -11.30 11.51 13.27
C HIS A 84 -10.12 11.23 12.33
N TYR A 85 -10.23 11.68 11.08
CA TYR A 85 -9.19 11.52 10.07
C TYR A 85 -8.35 12.80 9.91
N ALA A 86 -7.04 12.64 9.69
CA ALA A 86 -6.19 13.72 9.20
C ALA A 86 -6.56 14.11 7.76
N ASP A 87 -6.38 15.38 7.39
CA ASP A 87 -6.85 15.93 6.12
C ASP A 87 -6.21 15.28 4.88
N ASN A 88 -4.91 15.00 4.95
CA ASN A 88 -4.17 14.48 3.82
C ASN A 88 -4.26 12.95 3.70
N SER A 89 -4.26 12.47 2.46
CA SER A 89 -4.18 11.05 2.12
C SER A 89 -2.86 10.70 1.45
N PHE A 90 -2.54 9.42 1.44
CA PHE A 90 -1.41 8.83 0.72
C PHE A 90 -1.85 7.48 0.14
N TRP A 91 -1.14 6.94 -0.84
CA TRP A 91 -1.64 5.78 -1.59
C TRP A 91 -0.57 4.77 -1.97
N VAL A 92 -1.02 3.54 -2.19
CA VAL A 92 -0.31 2.52 -2.98
C VAL A 92 -0.92 2.56 -4.39
N ASP A 93 -0.07 2.66 -5.41
CA ASP A 93 -0.48 2.65 -6.82
C ASP A 93 0.47 1.73 -7.59
N ILE A 94 -0.09 0.69 -8.21
CA ILE A 94 0.65 -0.32 -8.97
C ILE A 94 -0.10 -0.72 -10.23
N ASN A 95 0.66 -1.22 -11.20
CA ASN A 95 0.14 -2.00 -12.31
C ASN A 95 0.43 -3.49 -12.03
N VAL A 96 -0.48 -4.37 -12.42
CA VAL A 96 -0.31 -5.81 -12.31
C VAL A 96 -0.35 -6.41 -13.70
N ASN A 97 0.63 -7.24 -14.03
CA ASN A 97 0.57 -8.10 -15.22
C ASN A 97 0.15 -9.52 -14.84
N ALA A 98 -0.45 -10.21 -15.81
CA ALA A 98 -0.94 -11.57 -15.64
C ALA A 98 0.23 -12.51 -15.29
N PRO A 99 -0.02 -13.55 -14.48
CA PRO A 99 1.02 -14.54 -14.19
C PRO A 99 1.54 -15.14 -15.50
N THR A 100 2.86 -15.29 -15.61
CA THR A 100 3.44 -16.06 -16.69
C THR A 100 3.00 -17.51 -16.56
N VAL A 101 1.94 -17.91 -17.28
CA VAL A 101 1.59 -19.32 -17.43
C VAL A 101 2.70 -19.96 -18.23
N ASN A 102 3.60 -20.68 -17.55
CA ASN A 102 4.55 -21.53 -18.24
C ASN A 102 3.76 -22.72 -18.81
N ARG A 103 3.20 -22.55 -20.01
CA ARG A 103 2.65 -23.67 -20.78
C ARG A 103 3.85 -24.56 -21.12
N GLN A 104 4.16 -25.54 -20.28
CA GLN A 104 4.93 -26.68 -20.73
C GLN A 104 4.13 -27.28 -21.88
N ALA A 105 4.68 -27.16 -23.09
CA ALA A 105 4.16 -27.81 -24.27
C ALA A 105 4.31 -29.32 -24.05
N VAL A 106 3.28 -29.96 -23.50
CA VAL A 106 3.16 -31.41 -23.57
C VAL A 106 2.57 -31.69 -24.93
N THR A 107 3.42 -31.97 -25.91
CA THR A 107 2.99 -32.61 -27.15
C THR A 107 2.98 -34.10 -26.86
N SER A 108 1.79 -34.72 -26.81
CA SER A 108 1.70 -36.18 -26.91
C SER A 108 2.03 -36.58 -28.34
N TYR A 109 2.89 -37.58 -28.50
CA TYR A 109 2.98 -38.34 -29.73
C TYR A 109 2.17 -39.61 -29.48
N ASP A 110 1.05 -39.75 -30.20
CA ASP A 110 0.37 -41.04 -30.33
C ASP A 110 1.28 -42.05 -31.06
#